data_AF-A0A2V9VST1-F1
#
_entry.id   AF-A0A2V9VST1-F1
#
_cell.length_a   1.000
_cell.length_b   1.000
_cell.length_c   1.000
_cell.angle_alpha   90.00
_cell.angle_beta   90.00
_cell.angle_gamma   90.00
#
_symmetry.space_group_name_H-M   'P 1'
#
loop_
_entity.id
_entity.type
_entity.pdbx_description
1 polymer ?
#
loop_
_entity_poly.entity_id
_entity_poly.type
_entity_poly.pdbx_seq_one_letter_code
_entity_poly.pdbx_strand_id
1 'polypeptide(L)'
;MGSRVMEHRMQFLFKFQLAVAAALVATGLMVAAAPAASAANPLPYVNQPLVPNSASPGGTTFTLTVNGAGFVSGAAVGWNGSALATTFVSATKLTATVTAMRIASAGTAAVTVTNPAPGGGTSNAVLFSVVTSGFAGFSESDFAAAHGAGGAAVGDLNGDGHPDLVLSAAEKVSVLLGTGNGAFHGHVDYANGTNATGQVLLGDFNGDGKLDVVVLEGVFFVMLGNGDGTLQPSQTVSPAFAVNAAVAADFNGDGKLDLLACGYDSSTGSSSVVFLQGNGDGTFQSGITSIAGGAVSPLALAIGDLDGDGKLDVVVANASGFDRLLGNGDGTFQSRLSFATLFAPALALVDLNGDGKLDIVA
;
A
#
# COMPACT_ATOMS: atom_id res chain seq x y z
N MET A 1 12.07 67.75 42.08
CA MET A 1 12.89 68.98 41.92
C MET A 1 14.35 68.54 41.88
N GLY A 2 15.14 68.63 40.82
CA GLY A 2 15.02 69.37 39.58
C GLY A 2 16.45 69.66 39.11
N SER A 3 16.77 69.24 37.89
CA SER A 3 17.71 69.89 36.97
C SER A 3 19.11 70.26 37.47
N ARG A 4 20.10 69.39 37.24
CA ARG A 4 21.50 69.81 37.06
C ARG A 4 22.38 68.78 36.34
N VAL A 5 21.88 68.17 35.27
CA VAL A 5 22.68 67.26 34.42
C VAL A 5 22.19 67.42 32.97
N MET A 6 22.73 68.39 32.20
CA MET A 6 22.73 68.38 30.71
C MET A 6 23.32 69.67 30.04
N GLU A 7 24.35 70.30 30.61
CA GLU A 7 25.00 71.46 29.97
C GLU A 7 26.55 71.38 29.98
N HIS A 8 27.10 70.22 29.62
CA HIS A 8 28.44 70.11 29.03
C HIS A 8 28.36 69.41 27.68
N ARG A 9 27.53 70.06 26.86
CA ARG A 9 27.47 69.96 25.41
C ARG A 9 28.88 70.11 24.81
N MET A 10 29.28 69.08 24.06
CA MET A 10 29.33 69.27 22.61
C MET A 10 30.34 70.31 22.10
N GLN A 11 31.60 70.29 22.58
CA GLN A 11 32.70 71.08 21.97
C GLN A 11 34.08 70.38 21.86
N PHE A 12 34.21 69.07 22.11
CA PHE A 12 35.50 68.36 21.95
C PHE A 12 35.63 67.52 20.65
N LEU A 13 34.62 67.55 19.78
CA LEU A 13 34.68 67.02 18.41
C LEU A 13 34.89 68.17 17.42
N PHE A 14 36.11 68.71 17.32
CA PHE A 14 36.66 69.36 16.12
C PHE A 14 38.03 69.95 16.49
N LYS A 15 39.11 69.20 16.25
CA LYS A 15 40.53 69.65 16.12
C LYS A 15 41.47 68.49 16.47
N PHE A 16 41.42 67.40 15.71
CA PHE A 16 42.57 66.48 15.58
C PHE A 16 42.40 65.67 14.28
N GLN A 17 42.22 66.38 13.18
CA GLN A 17 42.57 65.88 11.86
C GLN A 17 43.59 66.84 11.25
N LEU A 18 44.54 66.24 10.53
CA LEU A 18 45.46 66.81 9.54
C LEU A 18 46.91 67.11 9.97
N ALA A 19 47.76 66.08 9.86
CA ALA A 19 49.12 66.06 9.26
C ALA A 19 49.75 64.67 9.59
N VAL A 20 49.62 63.62 8.77
CA VAL A 20 50.27 63.33 7.48
C VAL A 20 51.80 63.41 7.51
N ALA A 21 52.41 62.26 7.17
CA ALA A 21 53.73 62.02 6.57
C ALA A 21 54.98 61.77 7.46
N ALA A 22 55.35 60.48 7.48
CA ALA A 22 56.63 59.94 6.99
C ALA A 22 57.95 60.31 7.70
N ALA A 23 58.49 59.34 8.45
CA ALA A 23 59.91 58.98 8.42
C ALA A 23 60.07 57.49 8.82
N LEU A 24 60.24 56.64 7.82
CA LEU A 24 60.69 55.26 7.92
C LEU A 24 62.22 55.25 8.11
N VAL A 25 62.78 54.38 8.95
CA VAL A 25 63.88 53.44 8.64
C VAL A 25 64.54 52.87 9.92
N ALA A 26 64.69 51.54 9.91
CA ALA A 26 65.66 50.70 10.63
C ALA A 26 65.39 50.28 12.08
N THR A 27 64.52 49.27 12.25
CA THR A 27 64.94 47.99 12.88
C THR A 27 64.27 46.85 12.12
N GLY A 28 65.08 45.97 11.55
CA GLY A 28 64.61 44.81 10.80
C GLY A 28 63.96 43.80 11.73
N LEU A 29 62.63 43.80 11.80
CA LEU A 29 61.85 42.65 12.25
C LEU A 29 61.21 42.06 10.99
N MET A 30 61.82 41.01 10.43
CA MET A 30 61.10 40.13 9.53
C MET A 30 59.97 39.48 10.35
N VAL A 31 58.79 40.08 10.34
CA VAL A 31 57.57 39.36 10.66
C VAL A 31 57.38 38.40 9.48
N ALA A 32 57.76 37.15 9.65
CA ALA A 32 57.29 36.10 8.78
C ALA A 32 55.76 36.19 8.78
N ALA A 33 55.17 36.56 7.64
CA ALA A 33 53.74 36.47 7.48
C ALA A 33 53.36 35.01 7.80
N ALA A 34 52.59 34.80 8.87
CA ALA A 34 51.99 33.50 9.12
C ALA A 34 51.27 33.08 7.83
N PRO A 35 51.48 31.85 7.33
CA PRO A 35 50.77 31.41 6.14
C PRO A 35 49.28 31.63 6.37
N ALA A 36 48.61 32.29 5.42
CA ALA A 36 47.18 32.55 5.52
C ALA A 36 46.48 31.24 5.90
N ALA A 37 45.84 31.20 7.07
CA ALA A 37 45.13 30.02 7.52
C ALA A 37 44.12 29.65 6.43
N SER A 38 44.31 28.49 5.79
CA SER A 38 43.39 27.98 4.79
C SER A 38 41.99 27.96 5.40
N ALA A 39 41.02 28.61 4.75
CA ALA A 39 39.64 28.64 5.22
C ALA A 39 39.15 27.21 5.50
N ALA A 40 38.56 27.00 6.68
CA ALA A 40 38.04 25.70 7.08
C ALA A 40 36.90 25.27 6.15
N ASN A 41 36.91 24.01 5.72
CA ASN A 41 35.83 23.44 4.92
C ASN A 41 34.52 23.44 5.73
N PRO A 42 33.37 23.69 5.08
CA PRO A 42 32.06 23.65 5.75
C PRO A 42 31.69 22.21 6.15
N LEU A 43 30.80 22.07 7.14
CA LEU A 43 30.16 20.79 7.45
C LEU A 43 29.16 20.45 6.32
N PRO A 44 29.27 19.28 5.66
CA PRO A 44 28.37 18.92 4.58
C PRO A 44 26.98 18.55 5.09
N TYR A 45 25.95 18.72 4.24
CA TYR A 45 24.58 18.27 4.48
C TYR A 45 24.05 17.51 3.27
N VAL A 46 23.38 16.38 3.48
CA VAL A 46 22.80 15.54 2.43
C VAL A 46 21.28 15.70 2.40
N ASN A 47 20.74 16.03 1.23
CA ASN A 47 19.30 16.15 1.00
C ASN A 47 18.68 14.79 0.65
N GLN A 48 17.39 14.64 0.95
CA GLN A 48 16.55 13.62 0.35
C GLN A 48 15.83 14.17 -0.90
N PRO A 49 15.47 13.31 -1.86
CA PRO A 49 15.86 11.90 -1.97
C PRO A 49 17.28 11.73 -2.53
N LEU A 50 17.91 10.60 -2.23
CA LEU A 50 19.06 10.10 -2.99
C LEU A 50 18.60 9.72 -4.41
N VAL A 51 19.51 9.77 -5.39
CA VAL A 51 19.16 9.41 -6.78
C VAL A 51 20.14 8.37 -7.34
N PRO A 52 19.74 7.10 -7.51
CA PRO A 52 18.47 6.52 -7.06
C PRO A 52 18.37 6.50 -5.51
N ASN A 53 17.17 6.28 -4.98
CA ASN A 53 16.91 6.14 -3.54
C ASN A 53 16.81 4.66 -3.09
N SER A 54 16.81 3.73 -4.03
CA SER A 54 16.74 2.30 -3.78
C SER A 54 17.39 1.46 -4.89
N ALA A 55 17.67 0.19 -4.60
CA ALA A 55 18.11 -0.82 -5.55
C ALA A 55 17.66 -2.22 -5.13
N SER A 56 17.60 -3.14 -6.07
CA SER A 56 17.27 -4.55 -5.79
C SER A 56 18.47 -5.33 -5.24
N PRO A 57 18.27 -6.25 -4.28
CA PRO A 57 19.29 -7.19 -3.84
C PRO A 57 19.89 -7.94 -5.03
N GLY A 58 21.22 -8.03 -5.09
CA GLY A 58 21.95 -8.68 -6.19
C GLY A 58 21.98 -7.89 -7.50
N GLY A 59 21.53 -6.62 -7.51
CA GLY A 59 21.56 -5.76 -8.69
C GLY A 59 22.98 -5.44 -9.19
N THR A 60 23.06 -4.79 -10.36
CA THR A 60 24.33 -4.38 -10.95
C THR A 60 24.90 -3.11 -10.32
N THR A 61 26.20 -2.89 -10.50
CA THR A 61 26.87 -1.63 -10.13
C THR A 61 26.17 -0.41 -10.75
N PHE A 62 25.99 0.67 -9.99
CA PHE A 62 25.36 1.90 -10.45
C PHE A 62 26.03 3.16 -9.88
N THR A 63 25.69 4.31 -10.47
CA THR A 63 26.12 5.62 -9.99
C THR A 63 25.04 6.22 -9.10
N LEU A 64 25.38 6.43 -7.82
CA LEU A 64 24.59 7.17 -6.86
C LEU A 64 24.89 8.67 -6.99
N THR A 65 23.86 9.47 -7.21
CA THR A 65 23.92 10.94 -7.12
C THR A 65 23.48 11.37 -5.72
N VAL A 66 24.36 12.11 -5.05
CA VAL A 66 24.11 12.68 -3.72
C VAL A 66 24.00 14.18 -3.87
N ASN A 67 22.79 14.72 -3.66
CA ASN A 67 22.53 16.16 -3.66
C ASN A 67 22.58 16.68 -2.23
N GLY A 68 23.02 17.92 -2.06
CA GLY A 68 23.16 18.51 -0.73
C GLY A 68 23.74 19.91 -0.75
N ALA A 69 24.41 20.27 0.33
CA ALA A 69 25.04 21.57 0.49
C ALA A 69 26.41 21.43 1.17
N GLY A 70 27.30 22.37 0.87
CA GLY A 70 28.62 22.47 1.50
C GLY A 70 29.58 21.38 1.08
N PHE A 71 29.41 20.73 -0.07
CA PHE A 71 30.40 19.78 -0.56
C PHE A 71 31.65 20.52 -1.07
N VAL A 72 32.82 19.91 -0.89
CA VAL A 72 34.09 20.47 -1.39
C VAL A 72 34.81 19.46 -2.26
N SER A 73 35.77 19.93 -3.06
CA SER A 73 36.68 19.03 -3.77
C SER A 73 37.43 18.16 -2.75
N GLY A 74 37.40 16.83 -2.95
CA GLY A 74 37.93 15.85 -2.00
C GLY A 74 36.91 15.31 -0.99
N ALA A 75 35.64 15.73 -1.05
CA ALA A 75 34.57 15.11 -0.28
C ALA A 75 34.35 13.64 -0.70
N ALA A 76 34.06 12.77 0.27
CA ALA A 76 33.82 11.35 0.05
C ALA A 76 32.41 10.95 0.50
N VAL A 77 31.68 10.23 -0.36
CA VAL A 77 30.42 9.58 0.00
C VAL A 77 30.72 8.30 0.78
N GLY A 78 30.09 8.13 1.94
CA GLY A 78 30.14 6.93 2.77
C GLY A 78 28.91 6.05 2.57
N TRP A 79 29.10 4.73 2.66
CA TRP A 79 28.08 3.68 2.66
C TRP A 79 28.30 2.79 3.88
N ASN A 80 27.44 2.90 4.89
CA ASN A 80 27.61 2.25 6.20
C ASN A 80 29.01 2.53 6.79
N GLY A 81 29.46 3.79 6.71
CA GLY A 81 30.77 4.22 7.19
C GLY A 81 31.96 3.90 6.28
N SER A 82 31.78 3.09 5.22
CA SER A 82 32.83 2.81 4.25
C SER A 82 32.78 3.78 3.07
N ALA A 83 33.92 4.36 2.67
CA ALA A 83 33.95 5.27 1.52
C ALA A 83 33.63 4.56 0.20
N LEU A 84 32.90 5.25 -0.67
CA LEU A 84 32.67 4.90 -2.08
C LEU A 84 33.61 5.70 -2.99
N ALA A 85 33.87 5.16 -4.19
CA ALA A 85 34.57 5.92 -5.23
C ALA A 85 33.71 7.14 -5.62
N THR A 86 34.15 8.33 -5.21
CA THR A 86 33.36 9.57 -5.26
C THR A 86 33.98 10.57 -6.22
N THR A 87 33.14 11.19 -7.05
CA THR A 87 33.50 12.30 -7.94
C THR A 87 32.80 13.57 -7.46
N PHE A 88 33.60 14.61 -7.22
CA PHE A 88 33.08 15.94 -6.94
C PHE A 88 32.52 16.58 -8.22
N VAL A 89 31.24 16.96 -8.21
CA VAL A 89 30.60 17.64 -9.35
C VAL A 89 30.45 19.12 -9.06
N SER A 90 29.90 19.47 -7.90
CA SER A 90 29.75 20.85 -7.43
C SER A 90 29.61 20.90 -5.90
N ALA A 91 29.56 22.11 -5.34
CA ALA A 91 29.33 22.30 -3.91
C ALA A 91 27.96 21.77 -3.40
N THR A 92 27.09 21.34 -4.31
CA THR A 92 25.76 20.80 -4.00
C THR A 92 25.52 19.40 -4.59
N LYS A 93 26.50 18.81 -5.28
CA LYS A 93 26.35 17.52 -5.95
C LYS A 93 27.63 16.69 -5.96
N LEU A 94 27.51 15.43 -5.55
CA LEU A 94 28.52 14.38 -5.73
C LEU A 94 27.92 13.23 -6.54
N THR A 95 28.77 12.48 -7.23
CA THR A 95 28.41 11.14 -7.71
C THR A 95 29.33 10.10 -7.09
N ALA A 96 28.81 8.91 -6.80
CA ALA A 96 29.58 7.83 -6.22
C ALA A 96 29.20 6.47 -6.82
N THR A 97 30.17 5.58 -6.99
CA THR A 97 29.91 4.24 -7.52
C THR A 97 29.51 3.28 -6.40
N VAL A 98 28.30 2.73 -6.48
CA VAL A 98 27.82 1.64 -5.62
C VAL A 98 27.97 0.34 -6.39
N THR A 99 28.83 -0.56 -5.93
CA THR A 99 29.08 -1.84 -6.60
C THR A 99 28.00 -2.87 -6.29
N ALA A 100 27.84 -3.88 -7.16
CA ALA A 100 26.92 -5.00 -6.94
C ALA A 100 27.09 -5.66 -5.54
N MET A 101 28.32 -5.74 -5.03
CA MET A 101 28.59 -6.31 -3.69
C MET A 101 27.98 -5.49 -2.55
N ARG A 102 27.81 -4.17 -2.71
CA ARG A 102 27.22 -3.29 -1.69
C ARG A 102 25.71 -3.47 -1.54
N ILE A 103 25.08 -4.11 -2.52
CA ILE A 103 23.65 -4.39 -2.59
C ILE A 103 23.37 -5.89 -2.74
N ALA A 104 24.29 -6.76 -2.33
CA ALA A 104 24.13 -8.20 -2.51
C ALA A 104 22.96 -8.80 -1.72
N SER A 105 22.54 -8.15 -0.62
CA SER A 105 21.47 -8.61 0.25
C SER A 105 20.50 -7.46 0.56
N ALA A 106 19.25 -7.82 0.83
CA ALA A 106 18.24 -6.85 1.25
C ALA A 106 18.60 -6.17 2.57
N GLY A 107 18.22 -4.91 2.72
CA GLY A 107 18.48 -4.12 3.93
C GLY A 107 18.48 -2.62 3.66
N THR A 108 19.04 -1.87 4.59
CA THR A 108 19.22 -0.41 4.46
C THR A 108 20.70 -0.06 4.57
N ALA A 109 21.09 1.00 3.86
CA ALA A 109 22.43 1.56 3.95
C ALA A 109 22.37 3.04 4.35
N ALA A 110 23.13 3.41 5.38
CA ALA A 110 23.33 4.80 5.75
C ALA A 110 24.32 5.45 4.79
N VAL A 111 23.85 6.48 4.08
CA VAL A 111 24.66 7.30 3.17
C VAL A 111 25.00 8.62 3.86
N THR A 112 26.29 8.93 3.94
CA THR A 112 26.83 10.17 4.49
C THR A 112 27.83 10.80 3.52
N VAL A 113 28.18 12.07 3.72
CA VAL A 113 29.28 12.75 3.02
C VAL A 113 30.27 13.26 4.05
N THR A 114 31.57 13.04 3.81
CA THR A 114 32.63 13.56 4.67
C THR A 114 33.51 14.53 3.88
N ASN A 115 33.63 15.77 4.37
CA ASN A 115 34.57 16.75 3.84
C ASN A 115 35.92 16.64 4.55
N PRO A 116 37.05 16.80 3.83
CA PRO A 116 38.39 16.72 4.41
C PRO A 116 38.70 17.90 5.35
N ALA A 117 39.73 17.74 6.19
CA ALA A 117 40.32 18.82 6.98
C ALA A 117 41.06 19.84 6.07
N PRO A 118 41.29 21.09 6.54
CA PRO A 118 40.89 21.67 7.82
C PRO A 118 39.39 21.97 7.88
N GLY A 119 38.78 21.83 9.06
CA GLY A 119 37.32 21.90 9.21
C GLY A 119 36.62 20.63 8.73
N GLY A 120 35.53 20.78 7.98
CA GLY A 120 34.78 19.69 7.38
C GLY A 120 34.00 18.88 8.40
N GLY A 121 34.08 17.55 8.27
CA GLY A 121 33.33 16.60 9.08
C GLY A 121 32.33 15.80 8.26
N THR A 122 31.58 14.93 8.94
CA THR A 122 30.58 14.04 8.34
C THR A 122 29.18 14.64 8.44
N SER A 123 28.40 14.52 7.37
CA SER A 123 27.02 15.01 7.29
C SER A 123 26.04 14.20 8.16
N ASN A 124 24.77 14.61 8.14
CA ASN A 124 23.65 13.74 8.47
C ASN A 124 23.65 12.45 7.61
N ALA A 125 23.03 11.39 8.11
CA ALA A 125 22.82 10.15 7.38
C ALA A 125 21.46 10.16 6.67
N VAL A 126 21.46 9.76 5.39
CA VAL A 126 20.25 9.49 4.61
C VAL A 126 20.22 8.00 4.29
N LEU A 127 19.08 7.34 4.52
CA LEU A 127 18.93 5.91 4.27
C LEU A 127 18.68 5.64 2.79
N PHE A 128 19.39 4.65 2.26
CA PHE A 128 19.17 4.05 0.96
C PHE A 128 18.59 2.64 1.15
N SER A 129 17.52 2.30 0.44
CA SER A 129 16.84 1.01 0.59
C SER A 129 17.34 -0.01 -0.43
N VAL A 130 17.85 -1.15 0.04
CA VAL A 130 18.11 -2.32 -0.81
C VAL A 130 16.95 -3.28 -0.61
N VAL A 131 15.95 -3.16 -1.47
CA VAL A 131 14.69 -3.91 -1.36
C VAL A 131 14.39 -4.51 -2.71
N THR A 132 13.83 -5.71 -2.74
CA THR A 132 13.32 -6.30 -3.97
C THR A 132 12.34 -5.31 -4.60
N SER A 133 12.70 -4.73 -5.76
CA SER A 133 11.80 -3.87 -6.51
C SER A 133 10.54 -4.67 -6.84
N GLY A 134 9.48 -4.43 -6.07
CA GLY A 134 8.23 -5.17 -6.12
C GLY A 134 7.39 -4.75 -7.32
N PHE A 135 7.83 -5.14 -8.51
CA PHE A 135 6.95 -5.54 -9.60
C PHE A 135 7.70 -6.65 -10.33
N ALA A 136 7.45 -7.89 -9.92
CA ALA A 136 7.75 -9.02 -10.78
C ALA A 136 6.99 -8.77 -12.09
N GLY A 137 7.71 -8.72 -13.22
CA GLY A 137 7.04 -8.71 -14.52
C GLY A 137 6.05 -9.86 -14.54
N PHE A 138 4.79 -9.57 -14.83
CA PHE A 138 3.78 -10.62 -14.98
C PHE A 138 4.18 -11.46 -16.18
N SER A 139 4.53 -12.72 -15.94
CA SER A 139 4.63 -13.73 -16.97
C SER A 139 3.24 -14.29 -17.16
N GLU A 140 2.64 -14.06 -18.33
CA GLU A 140 1.39 -14.72 -18.69
C GLU A 140 1.64 -16.23 -18.84
N SER A 141 0.73 -17.03 -18.31
CA SER A 141 0.72 -18.48 -18.49
C SER A 141 -0.73 -18.87 -18.66
N ASP A 142 -1.09 -19.32 -19.86
CA ASP A 142 -2.43 -19.79 -20.14
C ASP A 142 -2.59 -21.18 -19.52
N PHE A 143 -3.45 -21.27 -18.50
CA PHE A 143 -3.89 -22.55 -17.96
C PHE A 143 -5.18 -22.92 -18.66
N ALA A 144 -5.19 -24.07 -19.34
CA ALA A 144 -6.41 -24.61 -19.91
C ALA A 144 -7.39 -24.96 -18.78
N ALA A 145 -8.26 -24.01 -18.43
CA ALA A 145 -9.54 -24.34 -17.82
C ALA A 145 -10.29 -25.21 -18.83
N ALA A 146 -10.88 -26.32 -18.38
CA ALA A 146 -11.54 -27.25 -19.29
C ALA A 146 -12.68 -26.60 -20.11
N HIS A 147 -13.22 -25.46 -19.64
CA HIS A 147 -14.35 -24.76 -20.22
C HIS A 147 -14.23 -23.24 -19.96
N GLY A 148 -15.03 -22.41 -20.66
CA GLY A 148 -15.06 -20.96 -20.41
C GLY A 148 -15.52 -20.66 -18.99
N ALA A 149 -14.61 -20.14 -18.16
CA ALA A 149 -14.91 -19.81 -16.78
C ALA A 149 -15.77 -18.54 -16.70
N GLY A 150 -16.81 -18.55 -15.88
CA GLY A 150 -17.63 -17.36 -15.62
C GLY A 150 -17.21 -16.61 -14.35
N GLY A 151 -16.62 -17.31 -13.37
CA GLY A 151 -16.04 -16.74 -12.15
C GLY A 151 -14.76 -17.44 -11.74
N ALA A 152 -13.92 -16.74 -10.98
CA ALA A 152 -12.66 -17.25 -10.45
C ALA A 152 -12.43 -16.73 -9.03
N ALA A 153 -11.81 -17.56 -8.20
CA ALA A 153 -11.34 -17.19 -6.87
C ALA A 153 -9.99 -17.85 -6.57
N VAL A 154 -9.19 -17.22 -5.72
CA VAL A 154 -7.86 -17.69 -5.33
C VAL A 154 -7.80 -17.83 -3.81
N GLY A 155 -7.28 -18.96 -3.34
CA GLY A 155 -7.14 -19.27 -1.92
C GLY A 155 -6.32 -20.54 -1.72
N ASP A 156 -5.79 -20.77 -0.53
CA ASP A 156 -5.03 -21.98 -0.18
C ASP A 156 -6.01 -23.07 0.29
N LEU A 157 -6.47 -23.93 -0.63
CA LEU A 157 -7.47 -24.95 -0.36
C LEU A 157 -6.89 -26.21 0.30
N ASN A 158 -5.57 -26.39 0.27
CA ASN A 158 -4.88 -27.56 0.81
C ASN A 158 -3.98 -27.26 2.03
N GLY A 159 -3.85 -25.99 2.41
CA GLY A 159 -3.08 -25.53 3.56
C GLY A 159 -1.56 -25.59 3.37
N ASP A 160 -1.06 -25.62 2.13
CA ASP A 160 0.38 -25.73 1.85
C ASP A 160 1.10 -24.37 1.78
N GLY A 161 0.36 -23.27 1.90
CA GLY A 161 0.87 -21.90 1.83
C GLY A 161 1.04 -21.38 0.40
N HIS A 162 0.57 -22.11 -0.61
CA HIS A 162 0.55 -21.70 -2.00
C HIS A 162 -0.88 -21.35 -2.44
N PRO A 163 -1.09 -20.24 -3.18
CA PRO A 163 -2.41 -19.92 -3.68
C PRO A 163 -2.88 -20.94 -4.73
N ASP A 164 -4.06 -21.52 -4.53
CA ASP A 164 -4.77 -22.35 -5.49
C ASP A 164 -5.80 -21.52 -6.26
N LEU A 165 -6.29 -22.05 -7.38
CA LEU A 165 -7.29 -21.39 -8.23
C LEU A 165 -8.56 -22.25 -8.31
N VAL A 166 -9.70 -21.61 -8.08
CA VAL A 166 -11.03 -22.20 -8.25
C VAL A 166 -11.76 -21.46 -9.36
N LEU A 167 -12.30 -22.20 -10.33
CA LEU A 167 -13.01 -21.68 -11.49
C LEU A 167 -14.43 -22.25 -11.53
N SER A 168 -15.43 -21.38 -11.71
CA SER A 168 -16.79 -21.80 -12.06
C SER A 168 -16.92 -21.89 -13.58
N ALA A 169 -17.44 -23.01 -14.05
CA ALA A 169 -17.65 -23.32 -15.47
C ALA A 169 -19.00 -24.01 -15.65
N ALA A 170 -19.53 -24.05 -16.88
CA ALA A 170 -20.81 -24.71 -17.14
C ALA A 170 -20.79 -26.17 -16.64
N GLU A 171 -21.69 -26.48 -15.70
CA GLU A 171 -21.85 -27.77 -14.99
C GLU A 171 -20.72 -28.19 -14.04
N LYS A 172 -19.66 -27.39 -13.88
CA LYS A 172 -18.46 -27.78 -13.14
C LYS A 172 -17.83 -26.67 -12.32
N VAL A 173 -17.21 -27.05 -11.22
CA VAL A 173 -16.19 -26.26 -10.53
C VAL A 173 -14.85 -26.94 -10.75
N SER A 174 -13.87 -26.23 -11.29
CA SER A 174 -12.51 -26.75 -11.50
C SER A 174 -11.58 -26.18 -10.42
N VAL A 175 -10.84 -27.06 -9.74
CA VAL A 175 -9.81 -26.68 -8.77
C VAL A 175 -8.43 -26.96 -9.34
N LEU A 176 -7.52 -26.00 -9.26
CA LEU A 176 -6.15 -26.10 -9.70
C LEU A 176 -5.22 -25.76 -8.53
N LEU A 177 -4.45 -26.75 -8.05
CA LEU A 177 -3.54 -26.54 -6.93
C LEU A 177 -2.27 -25.83 -7.36
N GLY A 178 -1.87 -24.82 -6.60
CA GLY A 178 -0.66 -24.05 -6.78
C GLY A 178 0.59 -24.92 -6.61
N THR A 179 1.65 -24.56 -7.32
CA THR A 179 2.99 -25.17 -7.15
C THR A 179 3.95 -24.28 -6.37
N GLY A 180 3.47 -23.11 -5.92
CA GLY A 180 4.27 -22.08 -5.23
C GLY A 180 5.20 -21.24 -6.11
N ASN A 181 5.29 -21.53 -7.42
CA ASN A 181 6.15 -20.80 -8.35
C ASN A 181 5.38 -20.02 -9.43
N GLY A 182 4.05 -19.87 -9.27
CA GLY A 182 3.16 -19.25 -10.25
C GLY A 182 2.57 -20.21 -11.29
N ALA A 183 2.93 -21.50 -11.26
CA ALA A 183 2.27 -22.55 -12.03
C ALA A 183 1.25 -23.34 -11.18
N PHE A 184 0.35 -24.06 -11.87
CA PHE A 184 -0.64 -24.95 -11.26
C PHE A 184 -0.45 -26.40 -11.70
N HIS A 185 -0.88 -27.32 -10.83
CA HIS A 185 -1.07 -28.73 -11.18
C HIS A 185 -2.25 -28.90 -12.17
N GLY A 186 -2.47 -30.14 -12.63
CA GLY A 186 -3.67 -30.45 -13.42
C GLY A 186 -4.95 -30.16 -12.62
N HIS A 187 -5.99 -29.68 -13.30
CA HIS A 187 -7.27 -29.38 -12.66
C HIS A 187 -8.02 -30.65 -12.24
N VAL A 188 -8.85 -30.53 -11.21
CA VAL A 188 -9.86 -31.52 -10.82
C VAL A 188 -11.24 -30.87 -10.95
N ASP A 189 -12.15 -31.54 -11.66
CA ASP A 189 -13.51 -31.08 -11.89
C ASP A 189 -14.49 -31.70 -10.90
N TYR A 190 -15.34 -30.85 -10.31
CA TYR A 190 -16.45 -31.22 -9.45
C TYR A 190 -17.76 -30.86 -10.15
N ALA A 191 -18.66 -31.83 -10.29
CA ALA A 191 -19.99 -31.55 -10.82
C ALA A 191 -20.75 -30.66 -9.83
N ASN A 192 -21.29 -29.54 -10.32
CA ASN A 192 -22.11 -28.65 -9.49
C ASN A 192 -23.62 -28.93 -9.61
N GLY A 193 -24.03 -29.70 -10.63
CA GLY A 193 -25.42 -30.09 -10.87
C GLY A 193 -26.30 -28.98 -11.47
N THR A 194 -25.74 -27.85 -11.86
CA THR A 194 -26.44 -26.68 -12.42
C THR A 194 -25.61 -26.06 -13.55
N ASN A 195 -26.13 -25.08 -14.30
CA ASN A 195 -25.28 -24.28 -15.20
C ASN A 195 -24.54 -23.14 -14.47
N ALA A 196 -24.16 -23.42 -13.22
CA ALA A 196 -23.40 -22.64 -12.25
C ALA A 196 -22.12 -21.95 -12.76
N THR A 197 -22.18 -20.79 -13.40
CA THR A 197 -21.04 -20.03 -13.94
C THR A 197 -20.76 -18.69 -13.26
N GLY A 198 -21.60 -18.18 -12.36
CA GLY A 198 -21.37 -16.87 -11.76
C GLY A 198 -20.23 -16.80 -10.72
N GLN A 199 -20.28 -15.79 -9.84
CA GLN A 199 -19.19 -15.45 -8.91
C GLN A 199 -18.81 -16.63 -8.00
N VAL A 200 -17.52 -16.82 -7.78
CA VAL A 200 -16.95 -17.78 -6.81
C VAL A 200 -16.53 -17.03 -5.56
N LEU A 201 -16.94 -17.52 -4.38
CA LEU A 201 -16.49 -17.07 -3.07
C LEU A 201 -15.80 -18.22 -2.34
N LEU A 202 -14.71 -17.90 -1.63
CA LEU A 202 -14.00 -18.84 -0.77
C LEU A 202 -14.13 -18.38 0.68
N GLY A 203 -14.33 -19.33 1.59
CA GLY A 203 -14.42 -19.06 3.02
C GLY A 203 -14.75 -20.33 3.80
N ASP A 204 -14.52 -20.30 5.11
CA ASP A 204 -14.91 -21.37 6.03
C ASP A 204 -16.39 -21.18 6.42
N PHE A 205 -17.30 -21.76 5.63
CA PHE A 205 -18.75 -21.60 5.83
C PHE A 205 -19.32 -22.62 6.82
N ASN A 206 -18.53 -23.63 7.22
CA ASN A 206 -18.92 -24.65 8.19
C ASN A 206 -18.14 -24.61 9.53
N GLY A 207 -17.19 -23.69 9.67
CA GLY A 207 -16.41 -23.48 10.89
C GLY A 207 -15.36 -24.56 11.17
N ASP A 208 -14.93 -25.34 10.17
CA ASP A 208 -13.96 -26.44 10.34
C ASP A 208 -12.50 -26.03 10.10
N GLY A 209 -12.27 -24.76 9.76
CA GLY A 209 -10.96 -24.16 9.51
C GLY A 209 -10.43 -24.38 8.10
N LYS A 210 -11.24 -24.87 7.16
CA LYS A 210 -10.85 -25.11 5.76
C LYS A 210 -11.64 -24.21 4.82
N LEU A 211 -11.07 -23.92 3.66
CA LEU A 211 -11.78 -23.16 2.64
C LEU A 211 -12.84 -24.03 1.96
N ASP A 212 -14.09 -23.60 2.06
CA ASP A 212 -15.20 -24.06 1.24
C ASP A 212 -15.39 -23.15 0.02
N VAL A 213 -16.20 -23.60 -0.93
CA VAL A 213 -16.51 -22.90 -2.18
C VAL A 213 -18.00 -22.60 -2.28
N VAL A 214 -18.36 -21.34 -2.53
CA VAL A 214 -19.70 -20.92 -2.90
C VAL A 214 -19.70 -20.39 -4.32
N VAL A 215 -20.65 -20.82 -5.16
CA VAL A 215 -20.79 -20.30 -6.53
C VAL A 215 -22.20 -19.76 -6.72
N LEU A 216 -22.30 -18.47 -7.06
CA LEU A 216 -23.54 -17.71 -7.15
C LEU A 216 -24.08 -17.67 -8.58
N GLU A 217 -25.33 -18.11 -8.80
CA GLU A 217 -26.07 -17.86 -10.04
C GLU A 217 -27.58 -18.09 -9.88
N GLY A 218 -28.28 -17.06 -9.43
CA GLY A 218 -29.68 -17.19 -9.07
C GLY A 218 -29.85 -18.10 -7.84
N VAL A 219 -30.12 -19.39 -8.09
CA VAL A 219 -30.00 -20.46 -7.10
C VAL A 219 -28.52 -20.85 -7.04
N PHE A 220 -27.92 -20.72 -5.87
CA PHE A 220 -26.49 -20.95 -5.70
C PHE A 220 -26.22 -22.28 -5.02
N PHE A 221 -24.95 -22.66 -4.89
CA PHE A 221 -24.57 -23.86 -4.17
C PHE A 221 -23.29 -23.66 -3.37
N VAL A 222 -23.13 -24.52 -2.36
CA VAL A 222 -21.94 -24.60 -1.50
C VAL A 222 -21.29 -25.96 -1.71
N MET A 223 -19.96 -26.00 -1.80
CA MET A 223 -19.15 -27.22 -1.79
C MET A 223 -18.15 -27.11 -0.63
N LEU A 224 -18.30 -27.98 0.37
CA LEU A 224 -17.43 -27.96 1.54
C LEU A 224 -16.02 -28.50 1.19
N GLY A 225 -14.99 -27.86 1.72
CA GLY A 225 -13.59 -28.23 1.52
C GLY A 225 -13.17 -29.37 2.44
N ASN A 226 -12.42 -30.34 1.91
CA ASN A 226 -11.80 -31.37 2.75
C ASN A 226 -10.46 -30.91 3.33
N GLY A 227 -9.91 -29.78 2.86
CA GLY A 227 -8.66 -29.18 3.34
C GLY A 227 -7.40 -29.79 2.72
N ASP A 228 -7.56 -30.62 1.70
CA ASP A 228 -6.48 -31.24 0.92
C ASP A 228 -6.57 -30.83 -0.56
N GLY A 229 -7.30 -29.75 -0.87
CA GLY A 229 -7.60 -29.35 -2.24
C GLY A 229 -8.81 -30.05 -2.87
N THR A 230 -9.47 -30.97 -2.15
CA THR A 230 -10.69 -31.64 -2.64
C THR A 230 -11.97 -31.07 -2.06
N LEU A 231 -13.07 -31.17 -2.82
CA LEU A 231 -14.39 -30.67 -2.48
C LEU A 231 -15.41 -31.80 -2.26
N GLN A 232 -16.33 -31.58 -1.33
CA GLN A 232 -17.52 -32.41 -1.13
C GLN A 232 -18.58 -32.14 -2.22
N PRO A 233 -19.57 -33.04 -2.40
CA PRO A 233 -20.68 -32.81 -3.33
C PRO A 233 -21.39 -31.48 -3.08
N SER A 234 -21.85 -30.83 -4.16
CA SER A 234 -22.56 -29.56 -4.05
C SER A 234 -23.85 -29.67 -3.26
N GLN A 235 -24.09 -28.66 -2.42
CA GLN A 235 -25.33 -28.45 -1.69
C GLN A 235 -26.02 -27.22 -2.25
N THR A 236 -27.17 -27.40 -2.91
CA THR A 236 -27.94 -26.31 -3.48
C THR A 236 -28.62 -25.49 -2.38
N VAL A 237 -28.48 -24.16 -2.48
CA VAL A 237 -29.18 -23.19 -1.65
C VAL A 237 -30.14 -22.41 -2.54
N SER A 238 -31.42 -22.51 -2.21
CA SER A 238 -32.51 -21.88 -2.97
C SER A 238 -33.11 -20.72 -2.19
N PRO A 239 -32.48 -19.53 -2.20
CA PRO A 239 -33.09 -18.33 -1.64
C PRO A 239 -34.39 -17.98 -2.38
N ALA A 240 -35.23 -17.14 -1.75
CA ALA A 240 -36.51 -16.73 -2.32
C ALA A 240 -36.41 -15.84 -3.58
N PHE A 241 -35.20 -15.46 -4.00
CA PHE A 241 -34.91 -14.64 -5.19
C PHE A 241 -33.55 -15.04 -5.78
N ALA A 242 -33.29 -14.59 -7.00
CA ALA A 242 -32.04 -14.91 -7.70
C ALA A 242 -30.88 -14.05 -7.18
N VAL A 243 -29.80 -14.68 -6.71
CA VAL A 243 -28.57 -14.00 -6.27
C VAL A 243 -27.51 -14.03 -7.37
N ASN A 244 -26.95 -12.87 -7.74
CA ASN A 244 -25.96 -12.79 -8.83
C ASN A 244 -24.54 -12.46 -8.35
N ALA A 245 -24.44 -11.74 -7.23
CA ALA A 245 -23.17 -11.38 -6.63
C ALA A 245 -23.35 -11.29 -5.12
N ALA A 246 -22.29 -11.53 -4.36
CA ALA A 246 -22.28 -11.36 -2.92
C ALA A 246 -20.86 -11.10 -2.39
N VAL A 247 -20.81 -10.73 -1.13
CA VAL A 247 -19.61 -10.72 -0.29
C VAL A 247 -19.88 -11.59 0.92
N ALA A 248 -18.85 -12.30 1.39
CA ALA A 248 -18.93 -13.17 2.57
C ALA A 248 -18.15 -12.55 3.72
N ALA A 249 -18.77 -12.46 4.89
CA ALA A 249 -18.13 -12.04 6.14
C ALA A 249 -19.04 -12.36 7.33
N ASP A 250 -18.49 -12.33 8.54
CA ASP A 250 -19.27 -12.32 9.77
C ASP A 250 -19.79 -10.90 10.04
N PHE A 251 -20.99 -10.59 9.54
CA PHE A 251 -21.58 -9.24 9.68
C PHE A 251 -22.31 -9.04 11.01
N ASN A 252 -22.57 -10.13 11.74
CA ASN A 252 -23.38 -10.13 12.94
C ASN A 252 -22.59 -10.47 14.23
N GLY A 253 -21.31 -10.82 14.09
CA GLY A 253 -20.39 -11.10 15.19
C GLY A 253 -20.60 -12.47 15.85
N ASP A 254 -21.27 -13.43 15.20
CA ASP A 254 -21.51 -14.77 15.75
C ASP A 254 -20.40 -15.78 15.43
N GLY A 255 -19.37 -15.35 14.70
CA GLY A 255 -18.23 -16.17 14.29
C GLY A 255 -18.51 -17.06 13.08
N LYS A 256 -19.61 -16.86 12.35
CA LYS A 256 -19.97 -17.62 11.15
C LYS A 256 -19.97 -16.70 9.95
N LEU A 257 -19.59 -17.22 8.79
CA LEU A 257 -19.69 -16.47 7.55
C LEU A 257 -21.15 -16.34 7.12
N ASP A 258 -21.60 -15.10 7.01
CA ASP A 258 -22.85 -14.71 6.37
C ASP A 258 -22.59 -14.27 4.92
N LEU A 259 -23.66 -14.09 4.14
CA LEU A 259 -23.59 -13.46 2.83
C LEU A 259 -24.39 -12.17 2.79
N LEU A 260 -23.78 -11.13 2.23
CA LEU A 260 -24.50 -9.95 1.78
C LEU A 260 -24.54 -9.96 0.26
N ALA A 261 -25.74 -10.07 -0.29
CA ALA A 261 -25.94 -10.45 -1.68
C ALA A 261 -26.74 -9.42 -2.47
N CYS A 262 -26.43 -9.30 -3.76
CA CYS A 262 -27.19 -8.57 -4.76
C CYS A 262 -28.18 -9.54 -5.40
N GLY A 263 -29.46 -9.33 -5.12
CA GLY A 263 -30.55 -10.19 -5.60
C GLY A 263 -31.53 -9.46 -6.51
N TYR A 264 -32.18 -10.21 -7.41
CA TYR A 264 -33.35 -9.77 -8.17
C TYR A 264 -34.57 -10.58 -7.73
N ASP A 265 -35.57 -9.89 -7.16
CA ASP A 265 -36.85 -10.47 -6.79
C ASP A 265 -37.83 -10.34 -7.96
N SER A 266 -38.10 -11.45 -8.64
CA SER A 266 -39.03 -11.51 -9.76
C SER A 266 -40.48 -11.26 -9.36
N SER A 267 -40.85 -11.42 -8.09
CA SER A 267 -42.21 -11.18 -7.61
C SER A 267 -42.52 -9.68 -7.47
N THR A 268 -41.52 -8.89 -7.10
CA THR A 268 -41.61 -7.42 -6.98
C THR A 268 -40.99 -6.68 -8.16
N GLY A 269 -40.27 -7.38 -9.03
CA GLY A 269 -39.56 -6.81 -10.17
C GLY A 269 -38.39 -5.90 -9.77
N SER A 270 -37.86 -6.05 -8.56
CA SER A 270 -36.90 -5.13 -7.96
C SER A 270 -35.59 -5.83 -7.63
N SER A 271 -34.47 -5.15 -7.92
CA SER A 271 -33.15 -5.55 -7.44
C SER A 271 -32.90 -4.98 -6.04
N SER A 272 -32.22 -5.70 -5.16
CA SER A 272 -31.96 -5.27 -3.78
C SER A 272 -30.68 -5.88 -3.24
N VAL A 273 -30.14 -5.27 -2.19
CA VAL A 273 -29.11 -5.89 -1.35
C VAL A 273 -29.79 -6.57 -0.17
N VAL A 274 -29.41 -7.81 0.07
CA VAL A 274 -30.06 -8.75 0.98
C VAL A 274 -29.03 -9.39 1.91
N PHE A 275 -29.43 -9.63 3.15
CA PHE A 275 -28.63 -10.37 4.12
C PHE A 275 -29.10 -11.82 4.21
N LEU A 276 -28.18 -12.77 4.06
CA LEU A 276 -28.38 -14.21 4.25
C LEU A 276 -27.49 -14.67 5.41
N GLN A 277 -28.12 -14.95 6.55
CA GLN A 277 -27.39 -15.38 7.74
C GLN A 277 -26.89 -16.82 7.59
N GLY A 278 -25.60 -17.04 7.88
CA GLY A 278 -24.97 -18.36 7.87
C GLY A 278 -25.34 -19.16 9.12
N ASN A 279 -25.61 -20.45 8.95
CA ASN A 279 -25.80 -21.36 10.08
C ASN A 279 -24.48 -21.90 10.63
N GLY A 280 -23.37 -21.73 9.90
CA GLY A 280 -22.06 -22.23 10.27
C GLY A 280 -21.89 -23.73 10.03
N ASP A 281 -22.68 -24.29 9.10
CA ASP A 281 -22.61 -25.69 8.67
C ASP A 281 -22.62 -25.82 7.14
N GLY A 282 -22.32 -24.72 6.43
CA GLY A 282 -22.47 -24.61 4.98
C GLY A 282 -23.87 -24.26 4.50
N THR A 283 -24.85 -24.07 5.40
CA THR A 283 -26.21 -23.65 5.05
C THR A 283 -26.53 -22.22 5.50
N PHE A 284 -27.60 -21.65 4.94
CA PHE A 284 -28.06 -20.28 5.23
C PHE A 284 -29.51 -20.28 5.69
N GLN A 285 -29.86 -19.32 6.54
CA GLN A 285 -31.24 -19.12 6.96
C GLN A 285 -32.13 -18.69 5.78
N SER A 286 -33.41 -19.10 5.82
CA SER A 286 -34.39 -18.76 4.79
C SER A 286 -34.93 -17.32 4.89
N GLY A 287 -34.64 -16.61 5.98
CA GLY A 287 -35.10 -15.25 6.22
C GLY A 287 -34.21 -14.23 5.50
N ILE A 288 -34.83 -13.28 4.80
CA ILE A 288 -34.12 -12.19 4.13
C ILE A 288 -34.54 -10.86 4.73
N THR A 289 -33.54 -10.05 5.06
CA THR A 289 -33.73 -8.64 5.40
C THR A 289 -33.16 -7.80 4.26
N SER A 290 -33.98 -6.94 3.65
CA SER A 290 -33.49 -5.94 2.70
C SER A 290 -32.85 -4.80 3.48
N ILE A 291 -31.59 -4.50 3.17
CA ILE A 291 -30.80 -3.58 4.01
C ILE A 291 -30.74 -2.15 3.45
N ALA A 292 -31.15 -1.95 2.19
CA ALA A 292 -31.00 -0.67 1.49
C ALA A 292 -32.30 0.14 1.32
N GLY A 293 -33.40 -0.22 1.98
CA GLY A 293 -34.62 0.60 1.99
C GLY A 293 -35.22 0.92 0.60
N GLY A 294 -35.16 -0.03 -0.34
CA GLY A 294 -35.75 0.10 -1.67
C GLY A 294 -34.90 -0.53 -2.77
N ALA A 295 -35.41 -0.49 -4.01
CA ALA A 295 -34.70 -1.04 -5.15
C ALA A 295 -33.38 -0.29 -5.36
N VAL A 296 -32.29 -1.04 -5.30
CA VAL A 296 -30.96 -0.61 -5.73
C VAL A 296 -30.63 -1.52 -6.91
N SER A 297 -30.06 -0.97 -7.98
CA SER A 297 -29.58 -1.77 -9.12
C SER A 297 -28.08 -2.01 -8.92
N PRO A 298 -27.69 -2.89 -7.97
CA PRO A 298 -26.30 -3.02 -7.59
C PRO A 298 -25.50 -3.63 -8.73
N LEU A 299 -24.28 -3.13 -8.90
CA LEU A 299 -23.30 -3.62 -9.85
C LEU A 299 -22.13 -4.29 -9.13
N ALA A 300 -21.72 -3.73 -8.00
CA ALA A 300 -20.65 -4.25 -7.17
C ALA A 300 -20.89 -3.95 -5.68
N LEU A 301 -20.28 -4.76 -4.82
CA LEU A 301 -20.26 -4.58 -3.37
C LEU A 301 -18.81 -4.49 -2.90
N ALA A 302 -18.57 -3.66 -1.89
CA ALA A 302 -17.34 -3.67 -1.11
C ALA A 302 -17.68 -3.54 0.38
N ILE A 303 -16.87 -4.15 1.23
CA ILE A 303 -17.06 -4.16 2.68
C ILE A 303 -15.78 -3.80 3.43
N GLY A 304 -15.95 -3.11 4.56
CA GLY A 304 -14.86 -2.67 5.42
C GLY A 304 -15.37 -1.73 6.50
N ASP A 305 -14.55 -1.45 7.51
CA ASP A 305 -14.85 -0.48 8.56
C ASP A 305 -14.56 0.95 8.04
N LEU A 306 -15.60 1.68 7.64
CA LEU A 306 -15.49 3.00 7.01
C LEU A 306 -15.53 4.14 8.03
N ASP A 307 -16.09 3.92 9.22
CA ASP A 307 -16.19 4.93 10.26
C ASP A 307 -15.26 4.73 11.47
N GLY A 308 -14.63 3.56 11.57
CA GLY A 308 -13.64 3.19 12.57
C GLY A 308 -14.25 2.61 13.85
N ASP A 309 -15.47 2.09 13.79
CA ASP A 309 -16.17 1.51 14.96
C ASP A 309 -15.91 0.02 15.18
N GLY A 310 -15.13 -0.61 14.29
CA GLY A 310 -14.76 -2.02 14.33
C GLY A 310 -15.81 -2.96 13.74
N LYS A 311 -16.85 -2.45 13.09
CA LYS A 311 -17.90 -3.24 12.44
C LYS A 311 -17.80 -3.10 10.93
N LEU A 312 -18.36 -4.09 10.23
CA LEU A 312 -18.33 -4.08 8.77
C LEU A 312 -19.42 -3.17 8.21
N ASP A 313 -19.00 -2.16 7.47
CA ASP A 313 -19.85 -1.33 6.64
C ASP A 313 -19.88 -1.83 5.19
N VAL A 314 -20.82 -1.31 4.41
CA VAL A 314 -21.05 -1.72 3.03
C VAL A 314 -21.07 -0.50 2.12
N VAL A 315 -20.42 -0.66 0.96
CA VAL A 315 -20.58 0.21 -0.20
C VAL A 315 -21.22 -0.57 -1.33
N VAL A 316 -22.29 -0.01 -1.90
CA VAL A 316 -23.04 -0.60 -3.01
C VAL A 316 -22.90 0.32 -4.22
N ALA A 317 -22.17 -0.12 -5.24
CA ALA A 317 -22.11 0.58 -6.51
C ALA A 317 -23.39 0.32 -7.30
N ASN A 318 -23.93 1.35 -7.92
CA ASN A 318 -25.17 1.27 -8.69
C ASN A 318 -25.09 2.16 -9.94
N ALA A 319 -26.09 2.05 -10.82
CA ALA A 319 -26.10 2.78 -12.09
C ALA A 319 -26.07 4.32 -11.97
N SER A 320 -26.35 4.86 -10.78
CA SER A 320 -26.44 6.29 -10.50
C SER A 320 -25.30 6.81 -9.60
N GLY A 321 -24.35 5.95 -9.23
CA GLY A 321 -23.26 6.26 -8.30
C GLY A 321 -23.04 5.13 -7.31
N PHE A 322 -23.00 5.45 -6.02
CA PHE A 322 -22.89 4.44 -4.96
C PHE A 322 -23.64 4.83 -3.69
N ASP A 323 -24.04 3.82 -2.93
CA ASP A 323 -24.64 3.96 -1.61
C ASP A 323 -23.65 3.47 -0.54
N ARG A 324 -23.57 4.19 0.58
CA ARG A 324 -22.87 3.76 1.79
C ARG A 324 -23.88 3.38 2.85
N LEU A 325 -23.67 2.25 3.51
CA LEU A 325 -24.48 1.75 4.61
C LEU A 325 -23.55 1.38 5.77
N LEU A 326 -23.71 2.04 6.93
CA LEU A 326 -22.91 1.75 8.12
C LEU A 326 -23.51 0.56 8.87
N GLY A 327 -22.68 -0.39 9.30
CA GLY A 327 -23.08 -1.61 9.98
C GLY A 327 -23.38 -1.38 11.46
N ASN A 328 -24.43 -2.03 11.97
CA ASN A 328 -24.71 -2.04 13.41
C ASN A 328 -23.98 -3.18 14.13
N GLY A 329 -23.45 -4.16 13.38
CA GLY A 329 -22.68 -5.31 13.88
C GLY A 329 -23.55 -6.49 14.28
N ASP A 330 -24.83 -6.48 13.93
CA ASP A 330 -25.82 -7.53 14.19
C ASP A 330 -26.49 -8.00 12.89
N GLY A 331 -25.84 -7.78 11.75
CA GLY A 331 -26.40 -8.01 10.41
C GLY A 331 -27.37 -6.92 9.93
N THR A 332 -27.64 -5.88 10.73
CA THR A 332 -28.44 -4.72 10.31
C THR A 332 -27.56 -3.51 9.98
N PHE A 333 -28.12 -2.57 9.21
CA PHE A 333 -27.42 -1.38 8.73
C PHE A 333 -28.20 -0.11 9.03
N GLN A 334 -27.46 0.99 9.22
CA GLN A 334 -28.02 2.33 9.31
C GLN A 334 -28.62 2.78 7.97
N SER A 335 -29.32 3.92 8.00
CA SER A 335 -29.88 4.56 6.81
C SER A 335 -28.83 4.72 5.71
N ARG A 336 -29.14 4.27 4.50
CA ARG A 336 -28.24 4.44 3.34
C ARG A 336 -27.97 5.92 3.07
N LEU A 337 -26.73 6.22 2.71
CA LEU A 337 -26.32 7.53 2.19
C LEU A 337 -25.88 7.39 0.73
N SER A 338 -26.58 8.08 -0.18
CA SER A 338 -26.33 7.99 -1.62
C SER A 338 -25.40 9.11 -2.11
N PHE A 339 -24.43 8.73 -2.95
CA PHE A 339 -23.49 9.62 -3.60
C PHE A 339 -23.65 9.49 -5.11
N ALA A 340 -24.08 10.57 -5.75
CA ALA A 340 -24.28 10.58 -7.20
C ALA A 340 -22.92 10.69 -7.92
N THR A 341 -22.68 9.79 -8.87
CA THR A 341 -21.55 9.87 -9.82
C THR A 341 -22.08 9.64 -11.24
N LEU A 342 -21.26 9.87 -12.26
CA LEU A 342 -21.69 9.66 -13.65
C LEU A 342 -21.83 8.17 -14.00
N PHE A 343 -21.13 7.28 -13.30
CA PHE A 343 -21.21 5.80 -13.34
C PHE A 343 -20.07 5.23 -12.46
N ALA A 344 -20.35 4.24 -11.60
CA ALA A 344 -19.34 3.53 -10.81
C ALA A 344 -19.44 2.02 -11.06
N PRO A 345 -18.66 1.44 -11.99
CA PRO A 345 -18.74 0.01 -12.31
C PRO A 345 -17.98 -0.88 -11.31
N ALA A 346 -17.04 -0.32 -10.56
CA ALA A 346 -16.15 -1.04 -9.67
C ALA A 346 -15.99 -0.28 -8.36
N LEU A 347 -15.64 -1.01 -7.31
CA LEU A 347 -15.35 -0.45 -5.99
C LEU A 347 -14.03 -0.98 -5.48
N ALA A 348 -13.27 -0.12 -4.82
CA ALA A 348 -12.16 -0.52 -3.96
C ALA A 348 -12.19 0.30 -2.67
N LEU A 349 -11.85 -0.35 -1.55
CA LEU A 349 -11.68 0.30 -0.26
C LEU A 349 -10.21 0.25 0.12
N VAL A 350 -9.61 1.41 0.34
CA VAL A 350 -8.17 1.52 0.63
C VAL A 350 -7.92 2.84 1.35
N ASP A 351 -7.04 2.82 2.35
CA ASP A 351 -6.53 4.06 2.94
C ASP A 351 -5.52 4.71 1.99
N LEU A 352 -5.98 5.72 1.22
CA LEU A 352 -5.15 6.42 0.24
C LEU A 352 -4.32 7.54 0.87
N ASN A 353 -4.71 8.00 2.06
CA ASN A 353 -4.16 9.20 2.67
C ASN A 353 -3.28 8.89 3.91
N GLY A 354 -3.31 7.65 4.41
CA GLY A 354 -2.53 7.15 5.53
C GLY A 354 -3.10 7.49 6.91
N ASP A 355 -4.39 7.81 7.02
CA ASP A 355 -5.04 8.16 8.30
C ASP A 355 -5.63 6.96 9.05
N GLY A 356 -5.52 5.76 8.49
CA GLY A 356 -6.03 4.52 9.05
C GLY A 356 -7.53 4.30 8.83
N LYS A 357 -8.20 5.15 8.03
CA LYS A 357 -9.58 4.96 7.60
C LYS A 357 -9.63 4.58 6.12
N LEU A 358 -10.60 3.73 5.78
CA LEU A 358 -10.77 3.31 4.40
C LEU A 358 -11.39 4.43 3.55
N ASP A 359 -10.73 4.81 2.46
CA ASP A 359 -11.32 5.63 1.42
C ASP A 359 -12.06 4.76 0.40
N ILE A 360 -13.12 5.31 -0.19
CA ILE A 360 -13.88 4.68 -1.27
C ILE A 360 -13.33 5.15 -2.62
N VAL A 361 -12.94 4.20 -3.47
CA VAL A 361 -12.61 4.42 -4.88
C VAL A 361 -13.72 3.81 -5.73
N ALA A 362 -14.37 4.62 -6.57
CA ALA A 362 -15.56 4.29 -7.34
C ALA A 362 -15.55 4.94 -8.73
#